data_AF-A0A165V361-F1
#
_entry.id   AF-A0A165V361-F1
#
_cell.length_a   1.000
_cell.length_b   1.000
_cell.length_c   1.000
_cell.angle_alpha   90.00
_cell.angle_beta   90.00
_cell.angle_gamma   90.00
#
_symmetry.space_group_name_H-M   'P 1'
#
loop_
_entity.id
_entity.type
_entity.pdbx_description
1 polymer ?
#
loop_
_entity_poly.entity_id
_entity_poly.type
_entity_poly.pdbx_seq_one_letter_code
_entity_poly.pdbx_strand_id
1 'polypeptide(L)'
;SEMEGLLIETFAMSRASSMPPFSLYKAAMQSRPALRVQLSKDEWIAKIETVLANARERCGVFERVESSGKDNSDRPLEAQWFYVPERDEDQERAELIRSMMPRLEKRKETRKYKQYYWQPLDKMSKWDPEDEM
;
A
#
# COMPACT_ATOMS: atom_id res chain seq x y z
N SER A 1 -16.95 -5.32 8.96
CA SER A 1 -17.24 -6.68 8.45
C SER A 1 -16.07 -7.61 8.73
N GLU A 2 -16.25 -8.94 8.67
CA GLU A 2 -15.15 -9.91 8.91
C GLU A 2 -13.96 -9.69 7.95
N MET A 3 -14.25 -9.46 6.67
CA MET A 3 -13.23 -9.19 5.64
C MET A 3 -12.47 -7.88 5.90
N GLU A 4 -13.15 -6.83 6.37
CA GLU A 4 -12.46 -5.58 6.73
C GLU A 4 -11.49 -5.81 7.88
N GLY A 5 -11.89 -6.55 8.92
CA GLY A 5 -11.02 -6.90 10.05
C GLY A 5 -9.79 -7.67 9.60
N LEU A 6 -9.95 -8.66 8.71
CA LEU A 6 -8.83 -9.38 8.10
C LEU A 6 -7.88 -8.45 7.35
N LEU A 7 -8.39 -7.51 6.56
CA LEU A 7 -7.56 -6.58 5.80
C LEU A 7 -6.81 -5.61 6.71
N ILE A 8 -7.45 -5.11 7.77
CA ILE A 8 -6.81 -4.26 8.80
C ILE A 8 -5.69 -5.03 9.49
N GLU A 9 -5.96 -6.27 9.92
CA GLU A 9 -4.94 -7.14 10.52
C GLU A 9 -3.78 -7.40 9.54
N THR A 10 -4.08 -7.60 8.25
CA THR A 10 -3.06 -7.81 7.21
C THR A 10 -2.18 -6.57 7.03
N PHE A 11 -2.76 -5.36 7.05
CA PHE A 11 -1.99 -4.11 7.05
C PHE A 11 -1.10 -3.99 8.29
N ALA A 12 -1.63 -4.35 9.46
CA ALA A 12 -0.86 -4.31 10.69
C ALA A 12 0.32 -5.31 10.67
N MET A 13 0.10 -6.55 10.21
CA MET A 13 1.16 -7.56 10.20
C MET A 13 2.23 -7.30 9.14
N SER A 14 1.88 -6.72 7.98
CA SER A 14 2.83 -6.53 6.89
C SER A 14 3.89 -5.46 7.18
N ARG A 15 3.61 -4.55 8.13
CA ARG A 15 4.42 -3.35 8.43
C ARG A 15 4.61 -2.41 7.23
N ALA A 16 3.93 -2.67 6.12
CA ALA A 16 3.96 -1.84 4.94
C ALA A 16 3.00 -0.67 5.14
N SER A 17 3.49 0.54 4.88
CA SER A 17 2.67 1.75 5.01
C SER A 17 1.56 1.85 3.95
N SER A 18 1.66 1.10 2.86
CA SER A 18 0.62 0.92 1.84
C SER A 18 0.86 -0.37 1.06
N MET A 19 -0.18 -0.94 0.46
CA MET A 19 -0.09 -2.15 -0.37
C MET A 19 -1.13 -2.13 -1.52
N PRO A 20 -0.80 -2.69 -2.70
CA PRO A 20 -1.79 -2.96 -3.73
C PRO A 20 -2.66 -4.19 -3.39
N PRO A 21 -3.86 -4.33 -3.99
CA PRO A 21 -4.78 -5.45 -3.76
C PRO A 21 -4.13 -6.83 -3.92
N PHE A 22 -3.29 -7.02 -4.94
CA PHE A 22 -2.59 -8.30 -5.12
C PHE A 22 -1.60 -8.62 -3.97
N SER A 23 -0.93 -7.61 -3.41
CA SER A 23 -0.03 -7.81 -2.27
C SER A 23 -0.80 -8.10 -0.98
N LEU A 24 -1.94 -7.43 -0.78
CA LEU A 24 -2.87 -7.75 0.31
C LEU A 24 -3.37 -9.20 0.21
N TYR A 25 -3.77 -9.63 -0.99
CA TYR A 25 -4.14 -11.02 -1.24
C TYR A 25 -3.02 -11.98 -0.82
N LYS A 26 -1.79 -11.77 -1.29
CA LYS A 26 -0.66 -12.64 -0.92
C LYS A 26 -0.46 -12.70 0.59
N ALA A 27 -0.45 -11.56 1.27
CA ALA A 27 -0.22 -11.47 2.71
C ALA A 27 -1.36 -12.14 3.50
N ALA A 28 -2.63 -11.86 3.16
CA ALA A 28 -3.79 -12.47 3.79
C ALA A 28 -3.83 -13.99 3.58
N MET A 29 -3.46 -14.46 2.40
CA MET A 29 -3.39 -15.89 2.09
C MET A 29 -2.16 -16.58 2.66
N GLN A 30 -1.12 -15.84 3.07
CA GLN A 30 0.02 -16.37 3.81
C GLN A 30 -0.34 -16.55 5.29
N SER A 31 -1.07 -15.60 5.88
CA SER A 31 -1.53 -15.71 7.28
C SER A 31 -2.67 -16.71 7.44
N ARG A 32 -3.55 -16.86 6.43
CA ARG A 32 -4.69 -17.78 6.47
C ARG A 32 -4.78 -18.64 5.20
N PRO A 33 -3.92 -19.67 5.06
CA PRO A 33 -3.85 -20.50 3.84
C PRO A 33 -5.16 -21.22 3.49
N ALA A 34 -6.00 -21.54 4.48
CA ALA A 34 -7.29 -22.20 4.27
C ALA A 34 -8.27 -21.38 3.42
N LEU A 35 -8.10 -20.06 3.32
CA LEU A 35 -8.94 -19.20 2.48
C LEU A 35 -8.64 -19.35 0.98
N ARG A 36 -7.44 -19.86 0.61
CA ARG A 36 -7.01 -19.97 -0.79
C ARG A 36 -7.91 -20.87 -1.64
N VAL A 37 -8.55 -21.86 -1.03
CA VAL A 37 -9.38 -22.84 -1.75
C VAL A 37 -10.82 -22.36 -1.97
N GLN A 38 -11.22 -21.26 -1.34
CA GLN A 38 -12.62 -20.80 -1.38
C GLN A 38 -12.98 -20.07 -2.68
N LEU A 39 -12.03 -19.34 -3.25
CA LEU A 39 -12.20 -18.54 -4.47
C LEU A 39 -10.92 -18.62 -5.29
N SER A 40 -11.04 -18.37 -6.59
CA SER A 40 -9.86 -18.14 -7.43
C SER A 40 -9.10 -16.89 -6.99
N LYS A 41 -7.84 -16.78 -7.44
CA LYS A 41 -7.00 -15.61 -7.16
C LYS A 41 -7.67 -14.31 -7.62
N ASP A 42 -8.23 -14.28 -8.83
CA ASP A 42 -8.77 -13.06 -9.42
C ASP A 42 -10.08 -12.64 -8.73
N GLU A 43 -10.93 -13.59 -8.35
CA GLU A 43 -12.12 -13.34 -7.52
C GLU A 43 -11.75 -12.79 -6.14
N TRP A 44 -10.70 -13.32 -5.52
CA TRP A 44 -10.20 -12.78 -4.25
C TRP A 44 -9.73 -11.33 -4.38
N ILE A 45 -8.97 -11.01 -5.44
CA ILE A 45 -8.50 -9.65 -5.68
C ILE A 45 -9.68 -8.69 -5.88
N ALA A 46 -10.65 -9.05 -6.73
CA ALA A 46 -11.85 -8.25 -6.96
C ALA A 46 -12.67 -8.05 -5.67
N LYS A 47 -12.78 -9.10 -4.84
CA LYS A 47 -13.46 -9.02 -3.53
C LYS A 47 -12.72 -8.09 -2.57
N ILE A 48 -11.39 -8.14 -2.52
CA ILE A 48 -10.58 -7.24 -1.69
C ILE A 48 -10.77 -5.79 -2.13
N GLU A 49 -10.69 -5.50 -3.43
CA GLU A 49 -10.93 -4.15 -3.97
C GLU A 49 -12.32 -3.63 -3.61
N THR A 50 -13.35 -4.47 -3.74
CA THR A 50 -14.73 -4.13 -3.38
C THR A 50 -14.83 -3.78 -1.89
N VAL A 51 -14.24 -4.59 -1.00
CA VAL A 51 -14.26 -4.34 0.45
C VAL A 51 -13.53 -3.04 0.80
N LEU A 52 -12.37 -2.80 0.20
CA LEU A 52 -11.59 -1.59 0.42
C LEU A 52 -12.35 -0.33 -0.03
N ALA A 53 -12.96 -0.37 -1.21
CA ALA A 53 -13.74 0.74 -1.75
C ALA A 53 -14.97 1.05 -0.89
N ASN A 54 -15.76 0.03 -0.55
CA ASN A 54 -16.96 0.20 0.26
C ASN A 54 -16.64 0.75 1.65
N ALA A 55 -15.60 0.24 2.30
CA ALA A 55 -15.17 0.72 3.62
C ALA A 55 -14.60 2.15 3.57
N ARG A 56 -13.87 2.49 2.49
CA ARG A 56 -13.41 3.87 2.24
C ARG A 56 -14.59 4.83 2.09
N GLU A 57 -15.59 4.49 1.29
CA GLU A 57 -16.77 5.33 1.09
C GLU A 57 -17.61 5.48 2.37
N ARG A 58 -17.72 4.40 3.14
CA ARG A 58 -18.54 4.35 4.35
C ARG A 58 -17.95 5.14 5.52
N CYS A 59 -16.69 4.90 5.87
CA CYS A 59 -16.06 5.53 7.04
C CYS A 59 -14.65 6.08 6.80
N GLY A 60 -14.01 5.73 5.68
CA GLY A 60 -12.66 6.20 5.35
C GLY A 60 -11.55 5.46 6.10
N VAL A 61 -11.85 4.30 6.69
CA VAL A 61 -10.86 3.43 7.36
C VAL A 61 -9.76 2.92 6.42
N PHE A 62 -10.04 2.92 5.11
CA PHE A 62 -9.04 2.75 4.08
C PHE A 62 -9.01 3.96 3.15
N GLU A 63 -7.85 4.22 2.59
CA GLU A 63 -7.66 5.26 1.58
C GLU A 63 -6.85 4.73 0.40
N ARG A 64 -7.01 5.39 -0.75
CA ARG A 64 -6.46 4.96 -2.04
C ARG A 64 -5.60 6.07 -2.66
N VAL A 65 -4.45 5.68 -3.21
CA VAL A 65 -3.62 6.53 -4.07
C VAL A 65 -3.50 5.85 -5.43
N GLU A 66 -3.97 6.53 -6.47
CA GLU A 66 -3.76 6.09 -7.84
C GLU A 66 -2.28 6.16 -8.20
N SER A 67 -1.81 5.15 -8.95
CA SER A 67 -0.53 5.24 -9.63
C SER A 67 -0.75 5.78 -11.03
N SER A 68 -0.01 6.82 -11.44
CA SER A 68 0.07 7.21 -12.85
C SER A 68 1.20 6.47 -13.60
N GLY A 69 1.91 5.57 -12.91
CA GLY A 69 2.98 4.76 -13.48
C GLY A 69 2.46 3.51 -14.17
N LYS A 70 3.27 2.99 -15.09
CA LYS A 70 3.04 1.74 -15.80
C LYS A 70 4.19 0.77 -15.56
N ASP A 71 3.92 -0.53 -15.71
CA ASP A 71 4.94 -1.57 -15.66
C ASP A 71 5.79 -1.61 -16.95
N ASN A 72 6.79 -2.51 -16.99
CA ASN A 72 7.66 -2.69 -18.16
C ASN A 72 6.91 -3.23 -19.40
N SER A 73 5.65 -3.65 -19.25
CA SER A 73 4.75 -4.09 -20.32
C SER A 73 3.69 -3.03 -20.66
N ASP A 74 3.88 -1.78 -20.22
CA ASP A 74 2.96 -0.66 -20.41
C ASP A 74 1.57 -0.85 -19.76
N ARG A 75 1.43 -1.77 -18.80
CA ARG A 75 0.20 -1.95 -18.02
C ARG A 75 0.17 -0.97 -16.85
N PRO A 76 -0.98 -0.34 -16.55
CA PRO A 76 -1.11 0.52 -15.38
C PRO A 76 -0.76 -0.21 -14.08
N LEU A 77 -0.01 0.44 -13.21
CA LEU A 77 0.29 -0.10 -11.88
C LEU A 77 -0.96 -0.05 -10.98
N GLU A 78 -1.14 -1.08 -10.15
CA GLU A 78 -2.23 -1.16 -9.18
C GLU A 78 -2.20 0.03 -8.20
N ALA A 79 -3.39 0.55 -7.88
CA ALA A 79 -3.55 1.58 -6.87
C ALA A 79 -3.04 1.11 -5.49
N GLN A 80 -2.42 2.02 -4.76
CA GLN A 80 -1.91 1.76 -3.42
C GLN A 80 -2.98 2.06 -2.39
N TRP A 81 -3.23 1.11 -1.49
CA TRP A 81 -4.18 1.26 -0.39
C TRP A 81 -3.46 1.35 0.94
N PHE A 82 -4.06 2.06 1.90
CA PHE A 82 -3.54 2.16 3.26
C PHE A 82 -4.66 2.21 4.29
N TYR A 83 -4.39 1.65 5.47
CA TYR A 83 -5.27 1.70 6.64
C TYR A 83 -5.11 3.05 7.36
N VAL A 84 -6.24 3.59 7.83
CA VAL A 84 -6.37 4.89 8.50
C VAL A 84 -7.00 4.65 9.88
N PRO A 85 -6.19 4.42 10.94
CA PRO A 85 -6.69 4.11 12.28
C PRO A 85 -7.65 5.17 12.84
N GLU A 86 -7.44 6.44 12.48
CA GLU A 86 -8.27 7.58 12.92
C GLU A 86 -9.72 7.47 12.44
N ARG A 87 -9.96 6.66 11.41
CA ARG A 87 -11.27 6.44 10.78
C ARG A 87 -11.81 5.04 11.04
N ASP A 88 -11.11 4.25 11.84
CA ASP A 88 -11.62 2.95 12.26
C ASP A 88 -12.82 3.14 13.19
N GLU A 89 -13.91 2.43 12.95
CA GLU A 89 -15.09 2.49 13.85
C GLU A 89 -14.83 1.76 15.17
N ASP A 90 -13.86 0.84 15.17
CA ASP A 90 -13.40 0.10 16.33
C ASP A 90 -12.12 0.75 16.88
N GLN A 91 -12.29 1.64 17.86
CA GLN A 91 -11.19 2.40 18.44
C GLN A 91 -10.28 1.55 19.32
N GLU A 92 -10.79 0.49 19.97
CA GLU A 92 -9.96 -0.44 20.74
C GLU A 92 -8.97 -1.17 19.83
N ARG A 93 -9.45 -1.65 18.66
CA ARG A 93 -8.56 -2.21 17.63
C ARG A 93 -7.54 -1.19 17.14
N ALA A 94 -7.96 0.04 16.86
CA ALA A 94 -7.06 1.09 16.38
C ALA A 94 -5.95 1.40 17.39
N GLU A 95 -6.29 1.48 18.68
CA GLU A 95 -5.34 1.71 19.78
C GLU A 95 -4.36 0.55 19.94
N LEU A 96 -4.86 -0.69 19.89
CA LEU A 96 -4.01 -1.89 19.94
C LEU A 96 -2.99 -1.88 18.80
N ILE A 97 -3.44 -1.65 17.56
CA ILE A 97 -2.56 -1.60 16.39
C ILE A 97 -1.53 -0.48 16.52
N ARG A 98 -1.93 0.71 16.98
CA ARG A 98 -1.02 1.84 17.23
C ARG A 98 0.04 1.52 18.28
N SER A 99 -0.32 0.79 19.33
CA SER A 99 0.62 0.39 20.40
C SER A 99 1.69 -0.59 19.90
N MET A 100 1.33 -1.47 18.96
CA MET A 100 2.24 -2.48 18.42
C MET A 100 3.13 -1.94 17.27
N MET A 101 2.71 -0.86 16.62
CA MET A 101 3.34 -0.37 15.39
C MET A 101 3.66 1.12 15.47
N PRO A 102 4.90 1.48 15.86
CA PRO A 102 5.29 2.88 15.87
C PRO A 102 5.24 3.44 14.45
N ARG A 103 4.47 4.54 14.27
CA ARG A 103 4.30 5.31 13.02
C ARG A 103 3.37 4.69 11.97
N LEU A 104 2.21 4.17 12.38
CA LEU A 104 1.18 3.75 11.43
C LEU A 104 0.65 4.91 10.57
N GLU A 105 0.69 6.14 11.10
CA GLU A 105 0.27 7.33 10.39
C GLU A 105 1.20 7.64 9.20
N LYS A 106 0.72 7.37 7.98
CA LYS A 106 1.31 7.93 6.76
C LYS A 106 1.23 9.45 6.80
N ARG A 107 2.38 10.12 6.75
CA ARG A 107 2.47 11.57 6.53
C ARG A 107 1.72 11.94 5.25
N LYS A 108 1.02 13.08 5.24
CA LYS A 108 0.25 13.56 4.06
C LYS A 108 1.06 13.49 2.75
N GLU A 109 2.34 13.84 2.83
CA GLU A 109 3.24 13.86 1.66
C GLU A 109 3.58 12.47 1.08
N THR A 110 3.41 11.41 1.89
CA THR A 110 3.60 10.00 1.48
C THR A 110 2.30 9.33 1.00
N ARG A 111 1.18 10.08 0.99
CA ARG A 111 -0.12 9.70 0.43
C ARG A 111 -0.31 10.26 -0.98
N LYS A 112 0.77 10.66 -1.64
CA LYS A 112 0.77 11.21 -3.00
C LYS A 112 1.64 10.33 -3.88
N TYR A 113 1.20 10.10 -5.11
CA TYR A 113 2.05 9.54 -6.14
C TYR A 113 3.14 10.56 -6.53
N LYS A 114 4.37 10.08 -6.74
CA LYS A 114 5.51 10.91 -7.16
C LYS A 114 6.27 10.21 -8.28
N GLN A 115 6.49 10.94 -9.37
CA GLN A 115 7.34 10.50 -10.47
C GLN A 115 8.68 11.23 -10.38
N TYR A 116 9.75 10.48 -10.20
CA TYR A 116 11.11 11.01 -10.22
C TYR A 116 11.71 10.77 -11.60
N TYR A 117 12.06 11.84 -12.29
CA TYR A 117 12.86 11.76 -13.50
C TYR A 117 14.32 11.64 -13.08
N TRP A 118 15.00 10.62 -13.58
CA TRP A 118 16.46 10.57 -13.56
C TRP A 118 16.92 10.80 -14.98
N GLN A 119 17.74 11.83 -15.15
CA GLN A 119 18.51 12.05 -16.36
C GLN A 119 19.96 11.81 -15.96
N PRO A 120 20.72 10.96 -16.67
CA PRO A 120 22.16 10.94 -16.51
C PRO A 120 22.65 12.38 -16.70
N LEU A 121 23.24 12.96 -15.66
CA LEU A 121 23.96 14.20 -15.84
C LEU A 121 25.12 13.87 -16.78
N ASP A 122 25.32 14.69 -17.83
CA ASP A 122 26.57 14.63 -18.57
C ASP A 122 27.73 14.73 -17.58
N LYS A 123 28.83 14.00 -17.87
CA LYS A 123 30.01 13.99 -17.00
C LYS A 123 30.39 15.44 -16.69
N MET A 124 30.16 15.88 -15.46
CA MET A 124 30.57 17.21 -15.03
C MET A 124 32.10 17.16 -14.90
N SER A 125 32.81 17.77 -15.84
CA SER A 125 34.28 17.97 -15.85
C SER A 125 34.81 18.80 -14.66
N LYS A 126 33.99 19.02 -13.62
CA LYS A 126 34.32 19.92 -12.51
C LYS A 126 35.33 19.31 -11.52
N TRP A 127 35.68 18.03 -11.68
CA TRP A 127 36.58 17.32 -10.76
C TRP A 127 37.55 16.38 -11.51
N ASP A 128 37.95 16.73 -12.73
CA ASP A 128 39.11 16.06 -13.33
C ASP A 128 40.40 16.72 -12.78
N PRO A 129 41.24 15.98 -12.03
CA PRO A 129 42.49 16.51 -11.46
C PRO A 129 43.59 16.77 -12.52
N GLU A 130 43.26 16.67 -13.82
CA GLU A 130 44.21 16.88 -14.93
C GLU A 130 44.30 18.33 -15.42
N ASP A 131 43.41 19.24 -14.97
CA ASP A 131 43.39 20.66 -15.37
C ASP A 131 44.32 21.58 -14.53
N GLU A 132 45.17 21.02 -13.64
CA GLU A 132 46.13 21.77 -12.79
C GLU A 132 47.62 21.64 -13.22
N MET A 133 47.93 21.40 -14.51
CA MET A 133 49.32 21.45 -15.04
C MET A 133 49.59 22.62 -15.99
#